data_AF-A0A0C3PUQ0-F1
#
_entry.id   AF-A0A0C3PUQ0-F1
#
_cell.length_a   1.000
_cell.length_b   1.000
_cell.length_c   1.000
_cell.angle_alpha   90.00
_cell.angle_beta   90.00
_cell.angle_gamma   90.00
#
_symmetry.space_group_name_H-M   'P 1'
#
loop_
_entity.id
_entity.type
_entity.pdbx_description
1 polymer ?
#
loop_
_entity_poly.entity_id
_entity_poly.type
_entity_poly.pdbx_seq_one_letter_code
_entity_poly.pdbx_strand_id
1 'polypeptide(L)' 'MPSEETKERITKVVDVARTVLHYGWIPLIIYIGYTRSSPQPTVIKYVLCCCFSMNRFFPQLLLLYRLLSPLA' A
#
# COMPACT_ATOMS: atom_id res chain seq x y z
N MET A 1 6.99 -30.59 -4.98
CA MET A 1 5.98 -29.98 -4.08
C MET A 1 6.71 -28.89 -3.31
N PRO A 2 6.37 -27.60 -3.45
CA PRO A 2 6.88 -26.62 -2.51
C PRO A 2 6.46 -27.10 -1.12
N SER A 3 7.44 -27.27 -0.23
CA SER A 3 7.23 -27.77 1.12
C SER A 3 6.19 -26.88 1.84
N GLU A 4 5.26 -27.47 2.59
CA GLU A 4 4.14 -26.75 3.25
C GLU A 4 4.64 -25.56 4.10
N GLU A 5 5.82 -25.71 4.69
CA GLU A 5 6.61 -24.69 5.38
C GLU A 5 6.93 -23.44 4.53
N THR A 6 7.14 -23.59 3.21
CA THR A 6 7.32 -22.45 2.30
C THR A 6 6.00 -21.70 2.06
N LYS A 7 4.87 -22.43 1.97
CA LYS A 7 3.53 -21.86 1.81
C LYS A 7 3.14 -21.00 3.00
N GLU A 8 3.28 -21.53 4.21
CA GLU A 8 2.96 -20.80 5.45
C GLU A 8 3.77 -19.51 5.59
N ARG A 9 5.04 -19.56 5.19
CA ARG A 9 5.94 -18.40 5.27
C ARG A 9 5.57 -17.32 4.27
N ILE A 10 5.16 -17.71 3.05
CA ILE A 10 4.67 -16.77 2.04
C ILE A 10 3.38 -16.10 2.54
N THR A 11 2.42 -16.86 3.06
CA THR A 11 1.16 -16.31 3.59
C THR A 11 1.41 -15.27 4.68
N LYS A 12 2.31 -15.57 5.65
CA LYS A 12 2.67 -14.62 6.71
C LYS A 12 3.35 -13.36 6.18
N VAL A 13 4.23 -13.48 5.20
CA VAL A 13 4.90 -12.31 4.58
C VAL A 13 3.90 -11.44 3.82
N VAL A 14 2.95 -12.06 3.12
CA VAL A 14 1.90 -11.38 2.35
C VAL A 14 0.98 -10.56 3.28
N ASP A 15 0.59 -11.13 4.43
CA ASP A 15 -0.21 -10.42 5.43
C ASP A 15 0.50 -9.19 6.03
N VAL A 16 1.79 -9.33 6.33
CA VAL A 16 2.60 -8.19 6.82
C VAL A 16 2.78 -7.13 5.73
N ALA A 17 3.07 -7.56 4.50
CA ALA A 17 3.24 -6.67 3.35
C ALA A 17 1.97 -5.83 3.10
N ARG A 18 0.78 -6.39 3.30
CA ARG A 18 -0.49 -5.67 3.19
C ARG A 18 -0.56 -4.50 4.15
N THR A 19 -0.21 -4.72 5.41
CA THR A 19 -0.26 -3.70 6.47
C THR A 19 0.75 -2.60 6.19
N VAL A 20 1.96 -2.98 5.79
CA VAL A 20 3.03 -2.03 5.44
C VAL A 20 2.65 -1.19 4.23
N LEU A 21 2.12 -1.79 3.16
CA LEU A 21 1.69 -1.04 1.98
C LEU A 21 0.47 -0.17 2.28
N HIS A 22 -0.45 -0.60 3.15
CA HIS A 22 -1.61 0.20 3.53
C HIS A 22 -1.22 1.52 4.22
N TYR A 23 -0.43 1.40 5.29
CA TYR A 23 -0.08 2.55 6.13
C TYR A 23 1.16 3.30 5.61
N GLY A 24 2.07 2.61 4.90
CA GLY A 24 3.30 3.17 4.36
C GLY A 24 3.15 3.93 3.04
N TRP A 25 2.04 3.75 2.33
CA TRP A 25 1.81 4.43 1.05
C TRP A 25 1.73 5.97 1.19
N ILE A 26 1.07 6.50 2.23
CA ILE A 26 0.90 7.95 2.42
C ILE A 26 2.28 8.63 2.60
N PRO A 27 3.15 8.18 3.54
CA PRO A 27 4.49 8.73 3.70
C PRO A 27 5.32 8.66 2.41
N LEU A 28 5.24 7.55 1.67
CA LEU A 28 6.01 7.33 0.45
C LEU A 28 5.68 8.37 -0.64
N ILE A 29 4.39 8.62 -0.89
CA ILE A 29 3.96 9.58 -1.90
C ILE A 29 4.31 11.01 -1.51
N ILE A 30 4.13 11.36 -0.23
CA ILE A 30 4.51 12.69 0.28
C ILE A 30 6.01 12.91 0.10
N TYR A 31 6.84 11.90 0.42
CA TYR A 31 8.29 11.97 0.25
C TYR A 31 8.71 12.19 -1.21
N ILE A 32 8.14 11.42 -2.14
CA ILE A 32 8.43 11.56 -3.58
C ILE A 32 7.97 12.94 -4.09
N GLY A 33 6.77 13.39 -3.72
CA GLY A 33 6.25 14.69 -4.12
C GLY A 33 7.12 15.84 -3.61
N TYR A 34 7.52 15.77 -2.34
CA TYR A 34 8.33 16.78 -1.66
C TYR A 34 9.75 16.89 -2.26
N THR A 35 10.40 15.77 -2.56
CA THR A 35 11.79 15.75 -3.10
C THR A 35 11.91 16.18 -4.55
N ARG A 36 10.84 16.11 -5.35
CA ARG A 36 10.86 16.41 -6.80
C ARG A 36 10.38 17.82 -7.16
N SER A 37 9.93 18.61 -6.20
CA SER A 37 9.25 19.88 -6.47
C SER A 37 10.09 21.08 -6.01
N SER A 38 10.35 22.00 -6.94
CA SER A 38 10.97 23.30 -6.68
C SER A 38 10.01 24.41 -7.15
N PRO A 39 9.54 25.31 -6.27
CA PRO A 39 9.81 25.43 -4.83
C PRO A 39 9.14 24.34 -3.98
N GLN A 40 9.66 24.07 -2.78
CA GLN A 40 9.15 23.03 -1.87
C GLN A 40 7.71 23.31 -1.45
N PRO A 41 6.74 22.45 -1.80
CA PRO A 41 5.34 22.74 -1.50
C PRO A 41 4.99 22.42 -0.05
N THR A 42 4.02 23.14 0.50
CA THR A 42 3.46 22.85 1.82
C THR A 42 2.87 21.45 1.85
N VAL A 43 3.19 20.65 2.88
CA VAL A 43 2.75 19.26 3.07
C VAL A 43 1.23 19.08 2.90
N ILE A 44 0.44 20.10 3.27
CA ILE A 44 -1.02 20.15 3.17
C ILE A 44 -1.53 19.97 1.73
N LYS A 45 -0.83 20.51 0.72
CA LYS A 45 -1.20 20.35 -0.70
C LYS A 45 -1.10 18.89 -1.17
N TYR A 46 -0.09 18.16 -0.67
CA TYR A 46 0.08 16.75 -1.02
C TYR A 46 -0.93 15.85 -0.33
N VAL A 47 -1.22 16.11 0.96
CA VAL A 47 -2.18 15.32 1.73
C VAL A 47 -3.59 15.41 1.12
N LEU A 48 -4.05 16.60 0.74
CA LEU A 48 -5.37 16.80 0.12
C LEU A 48 -5.53 16.05 -1.23
N CYS A 49 -4.50 16.08 -2.08
CA CYS A 49 -4.50 15.33 -3.34
C CYS A 49 -4.43 13.81 -3.11
N CYS A 50 -3.57 13.39 -2.18
CA CYS A 50 -3.32 11.97 -1.87
C CYS A 50 -4.55 11.31 -1.21
N CYS A 51 -5.24 12.00 -0.30
CA CYS A 51 -6.48 11.53 0.32
C CYS A 51 -7.61 11.29 -0.70
N PHE A 52 -7.66 12.06 -1.80
CA PHE A 52 -8.63 11.85 -2.87
C PHE A 52 -8.28 10.64 -3.74
N SER A 53 -6.99 10.44 -4.05
CA SER A 53 -6.51 9.24 -4.76
C SER A 53 -6.69 7.96 -3.95
N MET A 54 -6.53 8.04 -2.62
CA MET A 54 -6.68 6.94 -1.67
C MET A 54 -8.08 6.32 -1.62
N ASN A 55 -9.13 7.15 -1.63
CA ASN A 55 -10.51 6.67 -1.64
C ASN A 55 -10.83 5.77 -2.84
N ARG A 56 -10.03 5.86 -3.92
CA ARG A 56 -10.20 5.04 -5.12
C ARG A 56 -9.29 3.80 -5.14
N PHE A 57 -8.09 3.88 -4.58
CA PHE A 57 -7.11 2.77 -4.66
C PHE A 57 -7.35 1.68 -3.62
N PHE A 58 -7.76 2.07 -2.41
CA PHE A 58 -7.94 1.16 -1.30
C PHE A 58 -9.07 0.13 -1.47
N PRO A 59 -10.27 0.48 -1.99
CA PRO A 59 -11.31 -0.51 -2.24
C PRO A 59 -10.90 -1.54 -3.31
N GLN A 60 -10.13 -1.15 -4.33
CA GLN A 60 -9.61 -2.06 -5.36
C GLN A 60 -8.64 -3.10 -4.77
N LEU A 61 -7.73 -2.67 -3.91
CA LEU A 61 -6.76 -3.56 -3.27
C LEU A 61 -7.44 -4.49 -2.26
N LEU A 62 -8.47 -4.01 -1.55
CA LEU A 62 -9.30 -4.82 -0.65
C LEU A 62 -10.14 -5.86 -1.41
N LEU A 63 -10.68 -5.51 -2.58
CA LEU A 63 -11.39 -6.43 -3.48
C LEU A 63 -10.49 -7.53 -4.02
N LEU A 64 -9.28 -7.16 -4.47
CA LEU A 64 -8.27 -8.11 -4.93
C LEU A 64 -7.86 -9.06 -3.79
N TYR A 65 -7.70 -8.53 -2.57
CA TYR A 65 -7.41 -9.34 -1.39
C TYR A 65 -8.55 -10.30 -1.04
N ARG A 66 -9.81 -9.84 -1.11
CA ARG A 66 -10.98 -10.71 -0.91
C ARG A 66 -11.07 -11.83 -1.94
N LEU A 67 -10.59 -11.60 -3.16
CA LEU A 67 -10.50 -12.61 -4.21
C LEU A 67 -9.34 -13.58 -4.03
N LEU A 68 -8.25 -13.17 -3.36
CA LEU A 68 -7.08 -14.00 -3.07
C LEU A 68 -7.19 -14.78 -1.74
N SER A 69 -8.00 -14.32 -0.78
CA SER A 69 -8.26 -15.05 0.48
C SER A 69 -8.79 -16.48 0.34
N PRO A 70 -9.62 -16.87 -0.65
CA PRO A 70 -9.98 -18.28 -0.82
C PRO A 70 -8.83 -19.17 -1.32
N LEU A 71 -7.65 -18.61 -1.63
CA LEU A 71 -6.50 -19.32 -2.18
C LEU A 71 -5.31 -19.42 -1.19
N ALA A 72 -5.48 -18.93 0.04
CA ALA A 72 -4.49 -18.95 1.13
C ALA A 72 -4.83 -19.99 2.20
#